data_AF-A0A674A5C2-F1
#
_entry.id   AF-A0A674A5C2-F1
#
_cell.length_a   1.000
_cell.length_b   1.000
_cell.length_c   1.000
_cell.angle_alpha   90.00
_cell.angle_beta   90.00
_cell.angle_gamma   90.00
#
_symmetry.space_group_name_H-M   'P 1'
#
loop_
_entity.id
_entity.type
_entity.pdbx_description
1 polymer ?
#
loop_
_entity_poly.entity_id
_entity_poly.type
_entity_poly.pdbx_seq_one_letter_code
_entity_poly.pdbx_strand_id
1 'polypeptide(L)'
;GKFYLEDPSGTVQLNLSKGPIKFHSGLYTESCFVLAEGWYEDSVFHVNAFGFPPTEPSSTTRAYYGNVNFFGGPSTTSVKASAKLKQLEEENEDAMFVVVSDVWLDSVEVLEKIHLMFSGYAAMPPTCFIFCGNFSSAPYGKTQIKSLKGKKALSQFFILFFINALSRFVFVPGPEDPGPSTILPRPPLADHITEEFRQRVPFSVFTTNPCRIQYCSQEIVVIREDLVNKMCRNCVRLPSSNLDIPNHFVKTILSQGHLTPLPLYVSPVFWAYDYALRVYPVPDVIIFADKYDPFNISNTDCLCINPGSFPKSGFTFKVYYPSNRTVEDR
;
A
#
# COMPACT_ATOMS: atom_id res chain seq x y z
N GLY A 1 -28.53 -7.91 -7.38
CA GLY A 1 -28.66 -8.14 -5.92
C GLY A 1 -29.63 -7.14 -5.33
N LYS A 2 -30.02 -7.30 -4.07
CA LYS A 2 -30.69 -6.24 -3.29
C LYS A 2 -29.59 -5.41 -2.64
N PHE A 3 -29.59 -4.10 -2.88
CA PHE A 3 -28.60 -3.18 -2.32
C PHE A 3 -29.27 -2.26 -1.30
N TYR A 4 -28.49 -1.81 -0.33
CA TYR A 4 -28.93 -0.91 0.73
C TYR A 4 -27.88 0.19 0.93
N LEU A 5 -28.33 1.34 1.42
CA LEU A 5 -27.46 2.39 1.94
C LEU A 5 -27.69 2.47 3.45
N GLU A 6 -26.60 2.56 4.20
CA GLU A 6 -26.60 2.56 5.66
C GLU A 6 -25.81 3.76 6.18
N ASP A 7 -26.34 4.40 7.21
CA ASP A 7 -25.67 5.40 8.02
C ASP A 7 -25.99 5.15 9.51
N PRO A 8 -25.45 5.94 10.45
CA PRO A 8 -25.74 5.73 11.88
C PRO A 8 -27.22 5.82 12.29
N SER A 9 -28.09 6.39 11.44
CA SER A 9 -29.52 6.56 11.71
C SER A 9 -30.37 5.37 11.24
N GLY A 10 -29.88 4.58 10.28
CA GLY A 10 -30.56 3.38 9.82
C GLY A 10 -30.18 2.97 8.40
N THR A 11 -31.06 2.20 7.78
CA THR A 11 -30.83 1.58 6.47
C THR A 11 -32.00 1.85 5.53
N VAL A 12 -31.71 2.13 4.26
CA VAL A 12 -32.72 2.30 3.21
C VAL A 12 -32.42 1.37 2.03
N GLN A 13 -33.47 0.72 1.49
CA GLN A 13 -33.33 -0.11 0.30
C GLN A 13 -33.09 0.75 -0.93
N LEU A 14 -32.09 0.39 -1.72
CA LEU A 14 -31.77 1.06 -2.97
C LEU A 14 -32.50 0.40 -4.15
N ASN A 15 -33.13 1.23 -4.97
CA ASN A 15 -33.59 0.82 -6.29
C ASN A 15 -32.58 1.28 -7.34
N LEU A 16 -31.86 0.31 -7.90
CA LEU A 16 -30.88 0.52 -8.96
C LEU A 16 -31.40 0.11 -10.36
N SER A 17 -32.70 -0.14 -10.54
CA SER A 17 -33.27 -0.66 -11.80
C SER A 17 -33.94 0.40 -12.68
N LYS A 18 -34.29 1.57 -12.13
CA LYS A 18 -34.95 2.64 -12.89
C LYS A 18 -33.92 3.52 -13.63
N GLY A 19 -33.66 3.19 -14.91
CA GLY A 19 -32.89 4.03 -15.83
C GLY A 19 -31.36 3.90 -15.73
N PRO A 20 -30.60 4.59 -16.61
CA PRO A 20 -29.14 4.53 -16.61
C PRO A 20 -28.58 5.35 -15.44
N ILE A 21 -28.20 4.66 -14.36
CA ILE A 21 -27.55 5.28 -13.19
C ILE A 21 -26.17 5.76 -13.58
N LYS A 22 -25.89 7.03 -13.26
CA LYS A 22 -24.59 7.65 -13.50
C LYS A 22 -23.65 7.35 -12.34
N PHE A 23 -22.52 6.74 -12.63
CA PHE A 23 -21.44 6.56 -11.67
C PHE A 23 -20.30 7.51 -12.05
N HIS A 24 -19.88 8.37 -11.13
CA HIS A 24 -18.65 9.12 -11.30
C HIS A 24 -17.44 8.18 -11.27
N SER A 25 -16.27 8.61 -11.72
CA SER A 25 -15.08 7.75 -11.74
C SER A 25 -14.73 7.17 -10.35
N GLY A 26 -14.75 5.85 -10.23
CA GLY A 26 -14.31 5.09 -9.05
C GLY A 26 -14.60 3.60 -9.19
N LEU A 27 -14.04 2.78 -8.29
CA LEU A 27 -14.41 1.37 -8.09
C LEU A 27 -15.40 1.29 -6.92
N TYR A 28 -16.70 1.27 -7.22
CA TYR A 28 -17.74 1.21 -6.19
C TYR A 28 -17.90 -0.22 -5.70
N THR A 29 -17.50 -0.51 -4.46
CA THR A 29 -17.60 -1.84 -3.83
C THR A 29 -18.68 -1.88 -2.74
N GLU A 30 -19.04 -3.08 -2.25
CA GLU A 30 -20.09 -3.34 -1.24
C GLU A 30 -19.87 -2.68 0.15
N SER A 31 -18.80 -1.91 0.36
CA SER A 31 -18.60 -1.14 1.61
C SER A 31 -18.00 0.24 1.39
N CYS A 32 -18.08 0.76 0.16
CA CYS A 32 -17.72 2.15 -0.09
C CYS A 32 -18.78 3.09 0.46
N PHE A 33 -18.34 4.14 1.16
CA PHE A 33 -19.16 5.31 1.44
C PHE A 33 -19.36 6.13 0.17
N VAL A 34 -20.60 6.51 -0.11
CA VAL A 34 -20.97 7.20 -1.34
C VAL A 34 -21.91 8.37 -1.05
N LEU A 35 -21.86 9.38 -1.90
CA LEU A 35 -22.91 10.37 -2.07
C LEU A 35 -23.87 9.83 -3.12
N ALA A 36 -25.09 9.51 -2.71
CA ALA A 36 -26.13 9.00 -3.59
C ALA A 36 -27.18 10.08 -3.84
N GLU A 37 -27.34 10.47 -5.09
CA GLU A 37 -28.34 11.46 -5.54
C GLU A 37 -29.56 10.73 -6.10
N GLY A 38 -30.77 11.15 -5.73
CA GLY A 38 -31.99 10.46 -6.11
C GLY A 38 -33.23 11.02 -5.45
N TRP A 39 -34.30 10.22 -5.44
CA TRP A 39 -35.58 10.54 -4.79
C TRP A 39 -36.08 9.34 -3.99
N TYR A 40 -36.91 9.61 -2.97
CA TYR A 40 -37.39 8.59 -2.03
C TYR A 40 -38.91 8.47 -2.13
N GLU A 41 -39.42 7.24 -2.26
CA GLU A 41 -40.84 6.91 -2.31
C GLU A 41 -41.05 5.49 -1.76
N ASP A 42 -42.14 5.28 -1.01
CA ASP A 42 -42.56 3.97 -0.52
C ASP A 42 -41.46 3.14 0.16
N SER A 43 -40.67 3.76 1.05
CA SER A 43 -39.55 3.14 1.76
C SER A 43 -38.35 2.72 0.91
N VAL A 44 -38.27 3.20 -0.34
CA VAL A 44 -37.21 2.85 -1.28
C VAL A 44 -36.56 4.13 -1.83
N PHE A 45 -35.22 4.14 -1.86
CA PHE A 45 -34.46 5.24 -2.45
C PHE A 45 -34.08 4.91 -3.89
N HIS A 46 -34.59 5.70 -4.83
CA HIS A 46 -34.37 5.57 -6.26
C HIS A 46 -33.16 6.43 -6.67
N VAL A 47 -32.05 5.77 -7.00
CA VAL A 47 -30.77 6.46 -7.25
C VAL A 47 -30.66 6.89 -8.71
N ASN A 48 -30.31 8.16 -8.92
CA ASN A 48 -29.95 8.73 -10.23
C ASN A 48 -28.43 8.70 -10.45
N ALA A 49 -27.65 9.03 -9.42
CA ALA A 49 -26.21 9.09 -9.51
C ALA A 49 -25.49 8.69 -8.21
N PHE A 50 -24.28 8.14 -8.37
CA PHE A 50 -23.33 7.90 -7.29
C PHE A 50 -22.04 8.67 -7.52
N GLY A 51 -21.57 9.33 -6.46
CA GLY A 51 -20.23 9.88 -6.36
C GLY A 51 -19.56 9.45 -5.05
N PHE A 52 -18.25 9.60 -4.96
CA PHE A 52 -17.57 9.51 -3.68
C PHE A 52 -17.58 10.86 -2.96
N PRO A 53 -17.48 10.86 -1.62
CA PRO A 53 -17.15 12.09 -0.90
C PRO A 53 -15.86 12.71 -1.46
N PRO A 54 -15.77 14.04 -1.56
CA PRO A 54 -14.58 14.69 -2.10
C PRO A 54 -13.37 14.44 -1.21
N THR A 55 -12.24 14.03 -1.81
CA THR A 55 -10.97 13.86 -1.09
C THR A 55 -10.47 15.20 -0.58
N GLU A 56 -10.17 15.29 0.71
CA GLU A 56 -9.55 16.47 1.33
C GLU A 56 -8.02 16.41 1.20
N PRO A 57 -7.36 17.41 0.58
CA PRO A 57 -5.90 17.47 0.52
C PRO A 57 -5.26 17.61 1.91
N SER A 58 -4.05 17.09 2.03
CA SER A 58 -3.24 17.14 3.26
C SER A 58 -3.07 18.58 3.82
N SER A 59 -2.95 19.58 2.95
CA SER A 59 -2.86 21.00 3.31
C SER A 59 -4.14 21.51 3.99
N THR A 60 -5.30 21.17 3.44
CA THR A 60 -6.61 21.52 3.98
C THR A 60 -6.83 20.90 5.36
N THR A 61 -6.51 19.62 5.52
CA THR A 61 -6.60 18.95 6.83
C THR A 61 -5.77 19.66 7.90
N ARG A 62 -4.54 20.07 7.57
CA ARG A 62 -3.68 20.83 8.49
C ARG A 62 -4.18 22.24 8.77
N ALA A 63 -4.87 22.88 7.83
CA ALA A 63 -5.48 24.18 8.07
C ALA A 63 -6.58 24.11 9.14
N TYR A 64 -7.34 23.01 9.19
CA TYR A 64 -8.40 22.79 10.18
C TYR A 64 -7.89 22.24 11.52
N TYR A 65 -7.04 21.21 11.49
CA TYR A 65 -6.62 20.49 12.70
C TYR A 65 -5.24 20.92 13.23
N GLY A 66 -4.55 21.83 12.56
CA GLY A 66 -3.20 22.26 12.91
C GLY A 66 -2.15 21.17 12.66
N ASN A 67 -1.16 21.09 13.55
CA ASN A 67 0.04 20.26 13.37
C ASN A 67 0.01 18.95 14.17
N VAL A 68 -1.17 18.38 14.40
CA VAL A 68 -1.30 17.08 15.08
C VAL A 68 -0.56 16.00 14.29
N ASN A 69 0.23 15.17 14.97
CA ASN A 69 0.89 14.03 14.33
C ASN A 69 -0.07 12.83 14.22
N PHE A 70 -0.89 12.80 13.17
CA PHE A 70 -1.73 11.64 12.84
C PHE A 70 -0.95 10.44 12.27
N PHE A 71 0.22 10.70 11.68
CA PHE A 71 0.99 9.70 10.97
C PHE A 71 1.70 8.72 11.93
N GLY A 72 2.18 9.25 13.05
CA GLY A 72 2.92 8.52 14.09
C GLY A 72 4.42 8.79 14.03
N GLY A 73 5.20 7.95 14.71
CA GLY A 73 6.65 8.11 14.82
C GLY A 73 7.09 9.01 15.98
N PRO A 74 8.39 9.35 16.06
CA PRO A 74 8.96 9.99 17.26
C PRO A 74 8.55 11.45 17.48
N SER A 75 8.12 12.15 16.42
CA SER A 75 7.74 13.56 16.51
C SER A 75 6.41 13.73 17.24
N THR A 76 6.31 14.75 18.10
CA THR A 76 5.04 15.11 18.76
C THR A 76 4.10 15.89 17.84
N THR A 77 4.64 16.55 16.81
CA THR A 77 3.88 17.29 15.79
C THR A 77 4.10 16.73 14.40
N SER A 78 3.23 17.06 13.44
CA SER A 78 3.39 16.64 12.04
C SER A 78 4.75 17.06 11.48
N VAL A 79 5.44 16.13 10.83
CA VAL A 79 6.74 16.38 10.20
C VAL A 79 6.65 17.34 9.03
N LYS A 80 5.46 17.46 8.41
CA LYS A 80 5.16 18.42 7.33
C LYS A 80 5.24 19.87 7.77
N ALA A 81 5.19 20.15 9.08
CA ALA A 81 5.33 21.50 9.63
C ALA A 81 6.80 21.88 9.90
N SER A 82 7.75 20.95 9.75
CA SER A 82 9.15 21.20 10.08
C SER A 82 9.92 21.75 8.88
N ALA A 83 10.15 23.06 8.87
CA ALA A 83 10.99 23.73 7.86
C ALA A 83 12.40 23.12 7.79
N LYS A 84 12.96 22.71 8.93
CA LYS A 84 14.27 22.05 9.00
C LYS A 84 14.27 20.70 8.26
N LEU A 85 13.26 19.87 8.47
CA LEU A 85 13.16 18.58 7.77
C LEU A 85 12.93 18.80 6.28
N LYS A 86 12.15 19.83 5.91
CA LYS A 86 11.92 20.18 4.52
C LYS A 86 13.21 20.61 3.82
N GLN A 87 14.04 21.43 4.49
CA GLN A 87 15.35 21.81 3.96
C GLN A 87 16.27 20.59 3.75
N LEU A 88 16.37 19.69 4.73
CA LEU A 88 17.19 18.47 4.63
C LEU A 88 16.73 17.52 3.51
N GLU A 89 15.43 17.50 3.23
CA GLU A 89 14.85 16.73 2.12
C GLU A 89 15.24 17.29 0.75
N GLU A 90 15.25 18.62 0.62
CA GLU A 90 15.62 19.31 -0.62
C GLU A 90 17.13 19.26 -0.87
N GLU A 91 17.94 19.34 0.18
CA GLU A 91 19.41 19.27 0.08
C GLU A 91 19.94 17.86 -0.28
N ASN A 92 19.16 16.81 0.00
CA ASN A 92 19.57 15.42 -0.24
C ASN A 92 18.99 14.89 -1.55
N GLU A 93 19.48 15.42 -2.67
CA GLU A 93 19.00 15.07 -4.01
C GLU A 93 19.24 13.60 -4.37
N ASP A 94 20.29 12.99 -3.84
CA ASP A 94 20.67 11.59 -4.05
C ASP A 94 19.84 10.58 -3.24
N ALA A 95 18.96 11.08 -2.35
CA ALA A 95 18.07 10.21 -1.61
C ALA A 95 17.18 9.41 -2.56
N MET A 96 17.08 8.10 -2.35
CA MET A 96 16.23 7.25 -3.17
C MET A 96 15.75 6.01 -2.42
N PHE A 97 14.52 5.61 -2.73
CA PHE A 97 13.83 4.46 -2.17
C PHE A 97 13.54 3.46 -3.30
N VAL A 98 14.16 2.28 -3.22
CA VAL A 98 13.94 1.20 -4.19
C VAL A 98 12.85 0.29 -3.65
N VAL A 99 11.79 0.07 -4.42
CA VAL A 99 10.58 -0.65 -4.00
C VAL A 99 10.37 -1.87 -4.86
N VAL A 100 10.35 -3.05 -4.23
CA VAL A 100 10.19 -4.35 -4.90
C VAL A 100 9.11 -5.15 -4.18
N SER A 101 8.25 -5.87 -4.91
CA SER A 101 7.16 -6.68 -4.37
C SER A 101 7.22 -8.12 -4.88
N ASP A 102 6.66 -9.08 -4.12
CA ASP A 102 6.76 -10.52 -4.38
C ASP A 102 8.21 -10.98 -4.52
N VAL A 103 9.04 -10.61 -3.53
CA VAL A 103 10.46 -10.98 -3.48
C VAL A 103 10.61 -12.46 -3.11
N TRP A 104 10.37 -13.37 -4.06
CA TRP A 104 10.44 -14.82 -3.86
C TRP A 104 11.86 -15.29 -3.61
N LEU A 105 12.24 -15.37 -2.33
CA LEU A 105 13.60 -15.71 -1.91
C LEU A 105 13.98 -17.15 -2.25
N ASP A 106 13.01 -18.02 -2.54
CA ASP A 106 13.25 -19.39 -2.95
C ASP A 106 13.39 -19.59 -4.46
N SER A 107 13.29 -18.52 -5.25
CA SER A 107 13.57 -18.53 -6.69
C SER A 107 15.01 -18.11 -6.96
N VAL A 108 15.78 -18.99 -7.61
CA VAL A 108 17.17 -18.71 -8.02
C VAL A 108 17.22 -17.49 -8.95
N GLU A 109 16.28 -17.40 -9.90
CA GLU A 109 16.21 -16.31 -10.87
C GLU A 109 15.97 -14.95 -10.17
N VAL A 110 15.10 -14.92 -9.16
CA VAL A 110 14.85 -13.70 -8.36
C VAL A 110 16.12 -13.27 -7.62
N LEU A 111 16.85 -14.22 -7.01
CA LEU A 111 18.09 -13.92 -6.31
C LEU A 111 19.18 -13.38 -7.26
N GLU A 112 19.32 -13.96 -8.46
CA GLU A 112 20.24 -13.47 -9.49
C GLU A 112 19.91 -12.03 -9.92
N LYS A 113 18.62 -11.70 -10.09
CA LYS A 113 18.18 -10.35 -10.47
C LYS A 113 18.36 -9.34 -9.35
N ILE A 114 18.14 -9.75 -8.10
CA ILE A 114 18.45 -8.90 -6.94
C ILE A 114 19.95 -8.63 -6.84
N HIS A 115 20.79 -9.64 -7.12
CA HIS A 115 22.23 -9.44 -7.17
C HIS A 115 22.63 -8.42 -8.25
N LEU A 116 22.04 -8.53 -9.44
CA LEU A 116 22.25 -7.58 -10.53
C LEU A 116 21.83 -6.16 -10.10
N MET A 117 20.67 -6.02 -9.45
CA MET A 117 20.21 -4.74 -8.91
C MET A 117 21.20 -4.16 -7.90
N PHE A 118 21.67 -4.96 -6.93
CA PHE A 118 22.67 -4.50 -5.96
C PHE A 118 24.00 -4.12 -6.60
N SER A 119 24.45 -4.88 -7.60
CA SER A 119 25.65 -4.54 -8.38
C SER A 119 25.48 -3.22 -9.12
N GLY A 120 24.30 -2.97 -9.70
CA GLY A 120 23.97 -1.71 -10.37
C GLY A 120 23.96 -0.49 -9.42
N TYR A 121 23.57 -0.69 -8.16
CA TYR A 121 23.57 0.35 -7.12
C TYR A 121 24.86 0.41 -6.29
N ALA A 122 25.89 -0.40 -6.59
CA ALA A 122 27.12 -0.44 -5.81
C ALA A 122 27.84 0.91 -5.72
N ALA A 123 27.83 1.70 -6.81
CA ALA A 123 28.47 3.02 -6.85
C ALA A 123 27.66 4.10 -6.13
N MET A 124 26.33 3.96 -6.08
CA MET A 124 25.42 4.92 -5.49
C MET A 124 24.31 4.17 -4.75
N PRO A 125 24.58 3.69 -3.52
CA PRO A 125 23.63 2.90 -2.76
C PRO A 125 22.37 3.70 -2.42
N PRO A 126 21.16 3.14 -2.61
CA PRO A 126 19.95 3.84 -2.24
C PRO A 126 19.85 4.03 -0.73
N THR A 127 19.08 5.04 -0.32
CA THR A 127 18.80 5.31 1.09
C THR A 127 18.09 4.12 1.75
N CYS A 128 17.16 3.50 1.03
CA CYS A 128 16.40 2.36 1.54
C CYS A 128 15.92 1.44 0.42
N PHE A 129 16.03 0.13 0.64
CA PHE A 129 15.27 -0.88 -0.09
C PHE A 129 14.02 -1.25 0.69
N ILE A 130 12.86 -1.20 0.04
CA ILE A 130 11.57 -1.64 0.57
C ILE A 130 11.21 -2.94 -0.16
N PHE A 131 11.40 -4.06 0.50
CA PHE A 131 11.05 -5.38 0.00
C PHE A 131 9.72 -5.83 0.59
N CYS A 132 8.71 -5.87 -0.26
CA CYS A 132 7.41 -6.39 0.07
C CYS A 132 7.35 -7.88 -0.26
N GLY A 133 6.69 -8.65 0.61
CA GLY A 133 6.36 -10.05 0.35
C GLY A 133 5.45 -10.21 -0.88
N ASN A 134 4.98 -11.40 -1.21
CA ASN A 134 5.28 -12.65 -0.52
C ASN A 134 6.76 -13.01 -0.69
N PHE A 135 7.40 -13.52 0.36
CA PHE A 135 8.82 -13.88 0.33
C PHE A 135 9.08 -15.28 -0.24
N SER A 136 8.03 -15.94 -0.76
CA SER A 136 8.12 -17.21 -1.44
C SER A 136 7.19 -17.34 -2.62
N SER A 137 7.62 -18.13 -3.61
CA SER A 137 6.82 -18.43 -4.80
C SER A 137 5.66 -19.38 -4.55
N ALA A 138 5.70 -20.18 -3.48
CA ALA A 138 4.64 -21.12 -3.14
C ALA A 138 4.04 -20.78 -1.77
N PRO A 139 2.70 -20.63 -1.67
CA PRO A 139 2.04 -20.44 -0.38
C PRO A 139 2.30 -21.68 0.46
N TYR A 140 3.12 -21.52 1.48
CA TYR A 140 3.60 -22.66 2.20
C TYR A 140 2.45 -23.30 2.99
N GLY A 141 2.23 -24.60 2.77
CA GLY A 141 1.33 -25.40 3.60
C GLY A 141 1.85 -25.59 5.03
N LYS A 142 1.55 -26.73 5.65
CA LYS A 142 1.90 -27.04 7.07
C LYS A 142 3.41 -26.97 7.43
N THR A 143 4.31 -26.78 6.46
CA THR A 143 5.77 -26.70 6.64
C THR A 143 6.36 -25.28 6.43
N GLN A 144 5.52 -24.25 6.46
CA GLN A 144 5.84 -22.83 6.23
C GLN A 144 7.12 -22.31 6.90
N ILE A 145 7.23 -22.49 8.22
CA ILE A 145 8.40 -22.00 8.97
C ILE A 145 9.66 -22.79 8.60
N LYS A 146 9.53 -24.12 8.38
CA LYS A 146 10.66 -24.98 7.99
C LYS A 146 11.13 -24.70 6.56
N SER A 147 10.25 -24.29 5.66
CA SER A 147 10.65 -23.96 4.29
C SER A 147 11.36 -22.61 4.23
N LEU A 148 10.84 -21.60 4.92
CA LEU A 148 11.46 -20.27 4.98
C LEU A 148 12.80 -20.28 5.76
N LYS A 149 12.91 -21.09 6.82
CA LYS A 149 14.18 -21.32 7.55
C LYS A 149 15.13 -22.31 6.87
N GLY A 150 14.58 -23.40 6.36
CA GLY A 150 15.33 -24.58 5.90
C GLY A 150 15.80 -24.47 4.47
N LYS A 151 15.12 -23.68 3.64
CA LYS A 151 15.78 -23.10 2.47
C LYS A 151 16.72 -22.05 3.01
N LYS A 152 18.01 -22.29 2.81
CA LYS A 152 19.11 -21.32 2.96
C LYS A 152 18.91 -20.04 2.12
N ALA A 153 17.70 -19.69 1.70
CA ALA A 153 17.33 -18.59 0.81
C ALA A 153 17.63 -17.20 1.39
N LEU A 154 17.13 -16.92 2.61
CA LEU A 154 17.56 -15.75 3.37
C LEU A 154 19.09 -15.76 3.56
N SER A 155 19.67 -16.96 3.63
CA SER A 155 21.11 -17.12 3.80
C SER A 155 22.00 -17.10 2.57
N GLN A 156 21.44 -17.30 1.39
CA GLN A 156 22.09 -17.15 0.10
C GLN A 156 22.03 -15.70 -0.37
N PHE A 157 21.03 -14.95 0.11
CA PHE A 157 21.10 -13.48 0.14
C PHE A 157 22.39 -12.99 0.82
N PHE A 158 22.93 -13.75 1.79
CA PHE A 158 24.11 -13.37 2.58
C PHE A 158 25.45 -13.42 1.83
N ILE A 159 25.59 -14.20 0.75
CA ILE A 159 26.91 -14.37 0.09
C ILE A 159 27.24 -13.18 -0.83
N LEU A 160 26.26 -12.32 -1.10
CA LEU A 160 26.38 -11.22 -2.07
C LEU A 160 26.58 -9.86 -1.41
N PHE A 161 26.81 -9.82 -0.09
CA PHE A 161 26.78 -8.61 0.71
C PHE A 161 28.14 -8.27 1.33
N PHE A 162 29.01 -7.65 0.52
CA PHE A 162 30.11 -6.83 1.04
C PHE A 162 29.95 -5.34 0.72
N ILE A 163 28.95 -4.95 -0.09
CA ILE A 163 29.02 -3.70 -0.84
C ILE A 163 28.16 -2.54 -0.31
N ASN A 164 27.06 -2.75 0.42
CA ASN A 164 26.18 -1.62 0.78
C ASN A 164 25.92 -1.47 2.28
N ALA A 165 26.98 -1.19 3.07
CA ALA A 165 26.87 -0.83 4.48
C ALA A 165 26.05 0.46 4.75
N LEU A 166 25.64 1.18 3.70
CA LEU A 166 24.93 2.46 3.79
C LEU A 166 23.41 2.34 3.59
N SER A 167 22.93 1.30 2.90
CA SER A 167 21.49 1.15 2.61
C SER A 167 20.74 0.54 3.79
N ARG A 168 19.54 1.05 4.04
CA ARG A 168 18.58 0.43 4.97
C ARG A 168 17.68 -0.56 4.23
N PHE A 169 17.18 -1.57 4.93
CA PHE A 169 16.25 -2.55 4.38
C PHE A 169 14.98 -2.59 5.21
N VAL A 170 13.83 -2.43 4.57
CA VAL A 170 12.51 -2.57 5.17
C VAL A 170 11.82 -3.77 4.52
N PHE A 171 11.40 -4.73 5.34
CA PHE A 171 10.69 -5.92 4.90
C PHE A 171 9.23 -5.84 5.35
N VAL A 172 8.31 -5.79 4.39
CA VAL A 172 6.85 -5.72 4.62
C VAL A 172 6.23 -7.08 4.27
N PRO A 173 5.65 -7.82 5.23
CA PRO A 173 5.16 -9.18 4.97
C PRO A 173 3.93 -9.19 4.06
N GLY A 174 3.90 -10.12 3.11
CA GLY A 174 2.77 -10.38 2.22
C GLY A 174 1.73 -11.34 2.80
N PRO A 175 0.53 -11.43 2.19
CA PRO A 175 -0.60 -12.18 2.75
C PRO A 175 -0.37 -13.69 2.86
N GLU A 176 0.62 -14.25 2.15
CA GLU A 176 0.95 -15.67 2.18
C GLU A 176 2.21 -15.98 3.01
N ASP A 177 2.81 -14.95 3.61
CA ASP A 177 3.98 -15.11 4.47
C ASP A 177 3.61 -15.69 5.84
N PRO A 178 4.57 -16.33 6.55
CA PRO A 178 4.32 -16.88 7.88
C PRO A 178 3.84 -15.82 8.86
N GLY A 179 2.70 -16.10 9.50
CA GLY A 179 2.10 -15.21 10.49
C GLY A 179 0.89 -15.86 11.16
N PRO A 180 0.32 -15.22 12.19
CA PRO A 180 -0.78 -15.78 12.97
C PRO A 180 -2.10 -15.83 12.18
N SER A 181 -2.29 -14.97 11.17
CA SER A 181 -3.50 -14.93 10.35
C SER A 181 -3.31 -14.11 9.06
N THR A 182 -4.29 -14.18 8.17
CA THR A 182 -4.42 -13.34 6.97
C THR A 182 -5.15 -12.00 7.24
N ILE A 183 -5.39 -11.67 8.52
CA ILE A 183 -6.18 -10.52 8.99
C ILE A 183 -5.27 -9.28 9.11
N LEU A 184 -5.74 -8.12 8.66
CA LEU A 184 -5.03 -6.85 8.78
C LEU A 184 -5.34 -6.10 10.09
N PRO A 185 -4.42 -5.26 10.60
CA PRO A 185 -3.00 -5.20 10.26
C PRO A 185 -2.26 -6.48 10.63
N ARG A 186 -1.33 -6.92 9.78
CA ARG A 186 -0.51 -8.11 9.99
C ARG A 186 0.78 -7.76 10.76
N PRO A 187 1.18 -8.56 11.76
CA PRO A 187 2.43 -8.36 12.47
C PRO A 187 3.64 -8.64 11.57
N PRO A 188 4.86 -8.21 11.96
CA PRO A 188 6.08 -8.60 11.26
C PRO A 188 6.30 -10.12 11.29
N LEU A 189 7.20 -10.59 10.42
CA LEU A 189 7.74 -11.94 10.52
C LEU A 189 8.37 -12.17 11.89
N ALA A 190 8.07 -13.32 12.50
CA ALA A 190 8.50 -13.62 13.85
C ALA A 190 10.03 -13.59 14.02
N ASP A 191 10.51 -13.11 15.18
CA ASP A 191 11.93 -12.86 15.41
C ASP A 191 12.83 -14.06 15.13
N HIS A 192 12.40 -15.25 15.54
CA HIS A 192 13.14 -16.50 15.31
C HIS A 192 13.37 -16.84 13.82
N ILE A 193 12.62 -16.24 12.90
CA ILE A 193 12.80 -16.38 11.44
C ILE A 193 13.85 -15.37 10.94
N THR A 194 13.87 -14.16 11.51
CA THR A 194 14.60 -13.00 10.97
C THR A 194 15.87 -12.66 11.75
N GLU A 195 16.10 -13.28 12.91
CA GLU A 195 17.23 -13.02 13.81
C GLU A 195 18.58 -13.18 13.12
N GLU A 196 18.81 -14.30 12.43
CA GLU A 196 20.07 -14.54 11.71
C GLU A 196 20.31 -13.48 10.62
N PHE A 197 19.25 -13.04 9.94
CA PHE A 197 19.34 -11.97 8.93
C PHE A 197 19.72 -10.64 9.57
N ARG A 198 19.05 -10.25 10.66
CA ARG A 198 19.31 -8.98 11.37
C ARG A 198 20.71 -8.93 12.00
N GLN A 199 21.24 -10.07 12.46
CA GLN A 199 22.62 -10.13 12.97
C GLN A 199 23.66 -9.82 11.88
N ARG A 200 23.38 -10.17 10.63
CA ARG A 200 24.27 -9.94 9.48
C ARG A 200 24.03 -8.61 8.78
N VAL A 201 22.77 -8.17 8.72
CA VAL A 201 22.33 -6.91 8.10
C VAL A 201 21.72 -6.03 9.20
N PRO A 202 22.54 -5.32 9.99
CA PRO A 202 22.05 -4.59 11.16
C PRO A 202 21.11 -3.43 10.82
N PHE A 203 21.18 -2.89 9.60
CA PHE A 203 20.28 -1.85 9.11
C PHE A 203 19.01 -2.40 8.44
N SER A 204 18.52 -3.55 8.91
CA SER A 204 17.28 -4.16 8.45
C SER A 204 16.17 -4.10 9.50
N VAL A 205 14.95 -3.84 9.04
CA VAL A 205 13.73 -3.80 9.86
C VAL A 205 12.65 -4.64 9.19
N PHE A 206 12.17 -5.65 9.89
CA PHE A 206 10.97 -6.40 9.52
C PHE A 206 9.78 -5.75 10.24
N THR A 207 8.80 -5.26 9.48
CA THR A 207 7.71 -4.41 9.99
C THR A 207 6.33 -5.03 9.73
N THR A 208 5.27 -4.35 10.16
CA THR A 208 3.88 -4.77 9.94
C THR A 208 3.45 -4.61 8.49
N ASN A 209 2.27 -5.13 8.15
CA ASN A 209 1.59 -4.79 6.90
C ASN A 209 0.13 -4.37 7.17
N PRO A 210 -0.29 -3.14 6.81
CA PRO A 210 0.55 -2.08 6.23
C PRO A 210 1.59 -1.55 7.22
N CYS A 211 2.52 -0.75 6.71
CA CYS A 211 3.43 0.05 7.53
C CYS A 211 3.50 1.50 7.05
N ARG A 212 4.09 2.35 7.88
CA ARG A 212 4.29 3.77 7.62
C ARG A 212 5.77 4.09 7.74
N ILE A 213 6.32 4.76 6.73
CA ILE A 213 7.70 5.23 6.68
C ILE A 213 7.64 6.75 6.66
N GLN A 214 8.34 7.38 7.60
CA GLN A 214 8.53 8.82 7.62
C GLN A 214 9.95 9.11 7.13
N TYR A 215 10.08 9.96 6.11
CA TYR A 215 11.35 10.44 5.61
C TYR A 215 11.31 11.96 5.53
N CYS A 216 12.16 12.64 6.30
CA CYS A 216 12.16 14.10 6.39
C CYS A 216 10.75 14.68 6.58
N SER A 217 10.26 15.54 5.68
CA SER A 217 8.92 16.11 5.80
C SER A 217 7.83 15.25 5.14
N GLN A 218 8.15 14.03 4.68
CA GLN A 218 7.25 13.18 3.92
C GLN A 218 6.74 11.96 4.66
N GLU A 219 5.51 11.61 4.32
CA GLU A 219 4.72 10.51 4.85
C GLU A 219 4.48 9.46 3.75
N ILE A 220 5.01 8.26 3.93
CA ILE A 220 4.93 7.15 2.96
C ILE A 220 4.18 5.98 3.60
N VAL A 221 3.05 5.58 3.03
CA VAL A 221 2.29 4.39 3.45
C VAL A 221 2.62 3.22 2.52
N VAL A 222 2.90 2.05 3.07
CA VAL A 222 3.18 0.83 2.29
C VAL A 222 2.18 -0.25 2.67
N ILE A 223 1.54 -0.85 1.67
CA ILE A 223 0.66 -2.00 1.85
C ILE A 223 1.01 -3.08 0.82
N ARG A 224 1.20 -4.31 1.29
CA ARG A 224 1.34 -5.49 0.43
C ARG A 224 0.06 -6.32 0.43
N GLU A 225 -0.76 -6.15 -0.59
CA GLU A 225 -2.03 -6.85 -0.70
C GLU A 225 -2.52 -6.86 -2.17
N ASP A 226 -3.28 -7.88 -2.56
CA ASP A 226 -3.82 -7.98 -3.93
C ASP A 226 -5.17 -7.25 -4.06
N LEU A 227 -5.16 -5.94 -3.76
CA LEU A 227 -6.34 -5.11 -3.58
C LEU A 227 -7.09 -4.84 -4.88
N VAL A 228 -6.39 -4.55 -5.98
CA VAL A 228 -7.07 -4.17 -7.24
C VAL A 228 -8.02 -5.29 -7.66
N ASN A 229 -7.54 -6.53 -7.66
CA ASN A 229 -8.34 -7.70 -7.99
C ASN A 229 -9.46 -7.96 -6.97
N LYS A 230 -9.21 -7.75 -5.66
CA LYS A 230 -10.24 -7.88 -4.61
C LYS A 230 -11.36 -6.85 -4.83
N MET A 231 -11.03 -5.60 -5.14
CA MET A 231 -12.00 -4.55 -5.39
C MET A 231 -12.79 -4.82 -6.67
N CYS A 232 -12.13 -5.17 -7.78
CA CYS A 232 -12.81 -5.50 -9.03
C CYS A 232 -13.83 -6.63 -8.88
N ARG A 233 -13.52 -7.68 -8.10
CA ARG A 233 -14.45 -8.81 -7.84
C ARG A 233 -15.67 -8.42 -7.00
N ASN A 234 -15.57 -7.35 -6.21
CA ASN A 234 -16.62 -6.89 -5.31
C ASN A 234 -17.23 -5.57 -5.76
N CYS A 235 -16.99 -5.17 -7.01
CA CYS A 235 -17.59 -3.97 -7.57
C CYS A 235 -19.09 -4.17 -7.80
N VAL A 236 -19.89 -3.19 -7.38
CA VAL A 236 -21.33 -3.10 -7.65
C VAL A 236 -21.59 -3.05 -9.17
N ARG A 237 -20.69 -2.40 -9.91
CA ARG A 237 -20.71 -2.29 -11.36
C ARG A 237 -19.29 -2.17 -11.89
N LEU A 238 -19.05 -2.69 -13.10
CA LEU A 238 -17.80 -2.42 -13.82
C LEU A 238 -17.64 -0.90 -14.03
N PRO A 239 -16.45 -0.34 -13.76
CA PRO A 239 -16.18 1.07 -13.99
C PRO A 239 -16.28 1.39 -15.49
N SER A 240 -16.43 2.67 -15.81
CA SER A 240 -16.42 3.15 -17.18
C SER A 240 -15.07 2.90 -17.85
N SER A 241 -15.07 2.50 -19.12
CA SER A 241 -13.84 2.23 -19.88
C SER A 241 -13.08 3.47 -20.34
N ASN A 242 -13.52 4.66 -19.93
CA ASN A 242 -12.89 5.94 -20.28
C ASN A 242 -11.63 6.24 -19.44
N LEU A 243 -11.45 5.52 -18.35
CA LEU A 243 -10.33 5.67 -17.43
C LEU A 243 -9.85 4.26 -17.06
N ASP A 244 -8.54 4.11 -16.89
CA ASP A 244 -7.98 2.81 -16.55
C ASP A 244 -8.35 2.39 -15.11
N ILE A 245 -8.26 1.09 -14.85
CA ILE A 245 -8.58 0.52 -13.54
C ILE A 245 -7.71 1.12 -12.42
N PRO A 246 -6.38 1.31 -12.58
CA PRO A 246 -5.55 1.95 -11.57
C PRO A 246 -6.02 3.35 -11.15
N ASN A 247 -6.43 4.22 -12.08
CA ASN A 247 -6.94 5.54 -11.73
C ASN A 247 -8.28 5.48 -10.97
N HIS A 248 -9.17 4.56 -11.38
CA HIS A 248 -10.39 4.29 -10.61
C HIS A 248 -10.09 3.77 -9.20
N PHE A 249 -9.11 2.88 -9.07
CA PHE A 249 -8.66 2.31 -7.81
C PHE A 249 -8.09 3.39 -6.87
N VAL A 250 -7.12 4.18 -7.33
CA VAL A 250 -6.49 5.25 -6.54
C VAL A 250 -7.52 6.27 -6.06
N LYS A 251 -8.42 6.72 -6.95
CA LYS A 251 -9.49 7.63 -6.58
C LYS A 251 -10.38 7.05 -5.49
N THR A 252 -10.67 5.75 -5.55
CA THR A 252 -11.47 5.08 -4.52
C THR A 252 -10.77 5.10 -3.17
N ILE A 253 -9.53 4.61 -3.09
CA ILE A 253 -8.80 4.52 -1.82
C ILE A 253 -8.68 5.90 -1.15
N LEU A 254 -8.34 6.93 -1.92
CA LEU A 254 -8.19 8.29 -1.38
C LEU A 254 -9.53 8.89 -0.96
N SER A 255 -10.60 8.71 -1.75
CA SER A 255 -11.92 9.24 -1.39
C SER A 255 -12.51 8.54 -0.17
N GLN A 256 -12.23 7.24 0.00
CA GLN A 256 -12.64 6.48 1.18
C GLN A 256 -11.76 6.76 2.40
N GLY A 257 -10.58 7.35 2.22
CA GLY A 257 -9.61 7.58 3.30
C GLY A 257 -9.18 6.29 4.01
N HIS A 258 -9.23 5.14 3.31
CA HIS A 258 -9.03 3.81 3.90
C HIS A 258 -8.40 2.84 2.90
N LEU A 259 -7.43 2.03 3.34
CA LEU A 259 -6.69 1.09 2.48
C LEU A 259 -7.56 -0.09 2.01
N THR A 260 -8.57 -0.47 2.79
CA THR A 260 -9.44 -1.62 2.50
C THR A 260 -10.92 -1.24 2.61
N PRO A 261 -11.48 -0.45 1.66
CA PRO A 261 -12.90 -0.12 1.63
C PRO A 261 -13.71 -1.31 1.10
N LEU A 262 -13.67 -2.41 1.85
CA LEU A 262 -14.22 -3.71 1.51
C LEU A 262 -14.87 -4.33 2.74
N PRO A 263 -15.88 -5.19 2.57
CA PRO A 263 -16.48 -5.92 3.67
C PRO A 263 -15.46 -6.81 4.40
N LEU A 264 -15.68 -7.06 5.69
CA LEU A 264 -14.80 -7.89 6.53
C LEU A 264 -14.62 -9.33 6.01
N TYR A 265 -15.61 -9.90 5.31
CA TYR A 265 -15.48 -11.24 4.71
C TYR A 265 -14.59 -11.26 3.47
N VAL A 266 -14.34 -10.10 2.84
CA VAL A 266 -13.42 -9.95 1.69
C VAL A 266 -12.03 -9.54 2.18
N SER A 267 -11.98 -8.59 3.10
CA SER A 267 -10.75 -8.06 3.69
C SER A 267 -10.88 -8.07 5.21
N PRO A 268 -10.52 -9.18 5.88
CA PRO A 268 -10.61 -9.28 7.33
C PRO A 268 -9.71 -8.25 8.02
N VAL A 269 -10.27 -7.54 8.99
CA VAL A 269 -9.57 -6.55 9.81
C VAL A 269 -9.86 -6.80 11.29
N PHE A 270 -8.85 -6.66 12.14
CA PHE A 270 -9.07 -6.62 13.59
C PHE A 270 -9.87 -5.36 13.94
N TRP A 271 -11.11 -5.52 14.42
CA TRP A 271 -12.05 -4.41 14.59
C TRP A 271 -11.47 -3.23 15.39
N ALA A 272 -10.75 -3.51 16.48
CA ALA A 272 -10.13 -2.48 17.32
C ALA A 272 -8.95 -1.73 16.64
N TYR A 273 -8.39 -2.29 15.57
CA TYR A 273 -7.22 -1.76 14.84
C TYR A 273 -7.56 -1.23 13.44
N ASP A 274 -8.84 -1.11 13.09
CA ASP A 274 -9.27 -0.60 11.77
C ASP A 274 -8.67 0.78 11.47
N TYR A 275 -8.55 1.64 12.50
CA TYR A 275 -7.93 2.96 12.36
C TYR A 275 -6.48 2.95 11.83
N ALA A 276 -5.75 1.84 11.97
CA ALA A 276 -4.38 1.71 11.46
C ALA A 276 -4.33 1.59 9.93
N LEU A 277 -5.45 1.25 9.29
CA LEU A 277 -5.60 1.14 7.84
C LEU A 277 -6.08 2.45 7.19
N ARG A 278 -6.21 3.51 7.98
CA ARG A 278 -6.64 4.84 7.51
C ARG A 278 -5.58 5.52 6.64
N VAL A 279 -6.05 6.18 5.59
CA VAL A 279 -5.31 7.01 4.61
C VAL A 279 -5.78 8.47 4.69
N TYR A 280 -6.00 8.93 5.93
CA TYR A 280 -6.44 10.29 6.25
C TYR A 280 -5.71 10.75 7.53
N PRO A 281 -5.02 11.90 7.52
CA PRO A 281 -4.79 12.80 6.38
C PRO A 281 -4.09 12.12 5.20
N VAL A 282 -4.26 12.66 4.00
CA VAL A 282 -3.65 12.11 2.78
C VAL A 282 -2.11 12.19 2.88
N PRO A 283 -1.38 11.06 2.71
CA PRO A 283 0.09 11.02 2.76
C PRO A 283 0.72 11.60 1.47
N ASP A 284 2.05 11.75 1.43
CA ASP A 284 2.74 12.16 0.19
C ASP A 284 2.83 10.99 -0.80
N VAL A 285 3.02 9.77 -0.30
CA VAL A 285 3.16 8.56 -1.13
C VAL A 285 2.38 7.39 -0.54
N ILE A 286 1.72 6.63 -1.41
CA ILE A 286 1.18 5.30 -1.09
C ILE A 286 1.77 4.26 -2.04
N ILE A 287 2.37 3.24 -1.46
CA ILE A 287 2.93 2.09 -2.15
C ILE A 287 1.95 0.93 -2.02
N PHE A 288 1.21 0.67 -3.10
CA PHE A 288 0.37 -0.50 -3.25
C PHE A 288 1.20 -1.62 -3.88
N ALA A 289 1.95 -2.35 -3.06
CA ALA A 289 2.63 -3.55 -3.53
C ALA A 289 1.57 -4.61 -3.88
N ASP A 290 1.08 -4.58 -5.11
CA ASP A 290 0.04 -5.46 -5.63
C ASP A 290 0.65 -6.35 -6.72
N LYS A 291 0.07 -7.53 -6.95
CA LYS A 291 0.44 -8.37 -8.09
C LYS A 291 -0.14 -7.88 -9.42
N TYR A 292 -1.04 -6.90 -9.38
CA TYR A 292 -1.54 -6.20 -10.56
C TYR A 292 -0.40 -5.52 -11.33
N ASP A 293 -0.66 -5.13 -12.57
CA ASP A 293 0.32 -4.46 -13.42
C ASP A 293 0.87 -3.18 -12.76
N PRO A 294 2.18 -2.88 -12.92
CA PRO A 294 2.79 -1.70 -12.31
C PRO A 294 2.12 -0.40 -12.76
N PHE A 295 2.01 0.57 -11.87
CA PHE A 295 1.50 1.92 -12.20
C PHE A 295 2.11 2.99 -11.30
N ASN A 296 2.04 4.24 -11.76
CA ASN A 296 2.32 5.44 -10.96
C ASN A 296 1.24 6.48 -11.29
N ILE A 297 0.53 6.98 -10.28
CA ILE A 297 -0.60 7.89 -10.44
C ILE A 297 -0.54 8.93 -9.35
N SER A 298 -0.64 10.20 -9.72
CA SER A 298 -0.79 11.30 -8.76
C SER A 298 -2.26 11.71 -8.65
N ASN A 299 -2.78 11.80 -7.44
CA ASN A 299 -4.13 12.25 -7.17
C ASN A 299 -4.19 12.95 -5.81
N THR A 300 -4.78 14.15 -5.76
CA THR A 300 -4.95 14.94 -4.53
C THR A 300 -3.63 15.10 -3.76
N ASP A 301 -2.57 15.50 -4.48
CA ASP A 301 -1.20 15.69 -3.97
C ASP A 301 -0.56 14.44 -3.33
N CYS A 302 -1.10 13.25 -3.59
CA CYS A 302 -0.56 11.97 -3.18
C CYS A 302 -0.10 11.17 -4.40
N LEU A 303 1.13 10.67 -4.33
CA LEU A 303 1.72 9.79 -5.33
C LEU A 303 1.43 8.33 -4.98
N CYS A 304 0.61 7.67 -5.79
CA CYS A 304 0.26 6.28 -5.63
C CYS A 304 1.05 5.42 -6.62
N ILE A 305 1.85 4.49 -6.09
CA ILE A 305 2.69 3.60 -6.91
C ILE A 305 2.36 2.13 -6.65
N ASN A 306 2.45 1.33 -7.70
CA ASN A 306 2.50 -0.12 -7.62
C ASN A 306 3.75 -0.59 -8.38
N PRO A 307 4.71 -1.26 -7.72
CA PRO A 307 5.84 -1.88 -8.42
C PRO A 307 5.46 -3.12 -9.23
N GLY A 308 4.28 -3.70 -9.00
CA GLY A 308 3.90 -4.99 -9.55
C GLY A 308 4.68 -6.14 -8.90
N SER A 309 4.33 -7.37 -9.29
CA SER A 309 5.03 -8.57 -8.82
C SER A 309 6.36 -8.70 -9.56
N PHE A 310 7.49 -8.59 -8.84
CA PHE A 310 8.84 -8.63 -9.42
C PHE A 310 9.06 -9.83 -10.38
N PRO A 311 8.83 -11.09 -9.97
CA PRO A 311 9.02 -12.24 -10.87
C PRO A 311 8.02 -12.31 -12.03
N LYS A 312 6.86 -11.65 -11.95
CA LYS A 312 5.81 -11.73 -12.99
C LYS A 312 5.79 -10.55 -13.95
N SER A 313 6.43 -9.45 -13.56
CA SER A 313 6.49 -8.20 -14.33
C SER A 313 7.76 -8.09 -15.18
N GLY A 314 8.55 -9.17 -15.32
CA GLY A 314 9.86 -9.10 -15.97
C GLY A 314 10.94 -8.45 -15.11
N PHE A 315 10.85 -8.62 -13.79
CA PHE A 315 11.78 -8.07 -12.80
C PHE A 315 11.77 -6.54 -12.72
N THR A 316 10.60 -5.93 -12.94
CA THR A 316 10.45 -4.48 -12.79
C THR A 316 10.33 -4.06 -11.34
N PHE A 317 10.85 -2.89 -11.03
CA PHE A 317 10.74 -2.26 -9.71
C PHE A 317 10.55 -0.74 -9.84
N LYS A 318 10.26 -0.07 -8.73
CA LYS A 318 10.11 1.40 -8.70
C LYS A 318 11.23 2.02 -7.89
N VAL A 319 11.69 3.18 -8.33
CA VAL A 319 12.60 4.03 -7.56
C VAL A 319 11.90 5.34 -7.28
N TYR A 320 11.82 5.72 -6.01
CA TYR A 320 11.21 6.96 -5.58
C TYR A 320 12.26 7.92 -5.04
N TYR A 321 12.29 9.14 -5.59
CA TYR A 321 13.20 10.22 -5.18
C TYR A 321 12.39 11.24 -4.35
N PRO A 322 12.61 11.33 -3.03
CA PRO A 322 11.85 12.22 -2.17
C PRO A 322 12.13 13.71 -2.44
N SER A 323 13.35 14.09 -2.80
CA SER A 323 13.78 15.49 -3.00
C SER A 323 12.86 16.25 -3.98
N ASN A 324 12.50 15.62 -5.09
CA ASN A 324 11.64 16.17 -6.14
C ASN A 324 10.31 15.40 -6.34
N ARG A 325 10.07 14.37 -5.51
CA ARG A 325 8.88 13.51 -5.53
C ARG A 325 8.66 12.80 -6.87
N THR A 326 9.73 12.42 -7.56
CA THR A 326 9.64 11.68 -8.83
C THR A 326 9.71 10.17 -8.62
N VAL A 327 9.17 9.43 -9.59
CA VAL A 327 9.24 7.97 -9.63
C VAL A 327 9.83 7.55 -10.97
N GLU A 328 10.79 6.64 -10.92
CA GLU A 328 11.34 5.97 -12.09
C GLU A 328 10.95 4.50 -12.11
N ASP A 329 10.74 3.99 -13.31
CA ASP A 329 10.50 2.58 -13.60
C ASP A 329 11.81 1.95 -14.06
N ARG A 330 12.19 0.81 -13.47
CA ARG A 330 13.47 0.14 -13.72
C ARG A 330 13.30 -1.36 -13.92
#